data_AF-A0A927WJM2-F1
#
_entry.id   AF-A0A927WJM2-F1
#
_cell.length_a   1.000
_cell.length_b   1.000
_cell.length_c   1.000
_cell.angle_alpha   90.00
_cell.angle_beta   90.00
_cell.angle_gamma   90.00
#
_symmetry.space_group_name_H-M   'P 1'
#
loop_
_entity.id
_entity.type
_entity.pdbx_description
1 polymer ?
#
loop_
_entity_poly.entity_id
_entity_poly.type
_entity_poly.pdbx_seq_one_letter_code
_entity_poly.pdbx_strand_id
1 'polypeptide(L)'
;MTKAENRTNWAAALESAEDSSTLSAAIGFGFTKDDLRELVALHQAGKYQEKIEALLVECNFISFCCCLMNKEYAEAIEMEELNEAD
;
A
#
# COMPACT_ATOMS: atom_id res chain seq x y z
N MET A 1 15.26 -8.18 -4.30
CA MET A 1 14.14 -7.85 -5.21
C MET A 1 14.39 -6.47 -5.80
N THR A 2 14.12 -6.29 -7.08
CA THR A 2 14.19 -4.98 -7.75
C THR A 2 12.90 -4.18 -7.53
N LYS A 3 12.96 -2.84 -7.73
CA LYS A 3 11.80 -1.94 -7.63
C LYS A 3 10.60 -2.38 -8.48
N ALA A 4 10.84 -2.98 -9.64
CA ALA A 4 9.78 -3.48 -10.53
C ALA A 4 9.16 -4.79 -10.02
N GLU A 5 9.96 -5.69 -9.45
CA GLU A 5 9.47 -6.98 -8.93
C GLU A 5 8.54 -6.78 -7.71
N ASN A 6 8.85 -5.82 -6.84
CA ASN A 6 8.01 -5.53 -5.66
C ASN A 6 6.63 -4.96 -6.05
N ARG A 7 6.56 -4.21 -7.15
CA ARG A 7 5.31 -3.60 -7.63
C ARG A 7 4.45 -4.53 -8.49
N THR A 8 4.96 -5.71 -8.85
CA THR A 8 4.20 -6.67 -9.67
C THR A 8 3.28 -7.55 -8.83
N ASN A 9 3.57 -7.68 -7.52
CA ASN A 9 2.79 -8.51 -6.60
C ASN A 9 3.02 -8.04 -5.15
N TRP A 10 2.13 -7.20 -4.65
CA TRP A 10 2.24 -6.66 -3.29
C TRP A 10 2.09 -7.73 -2.22
N ALA A 11 1.31 -8.78 -2.46
CA ALA A 11 1.20 -9.89 -1.51
C ALA A 11 2.55 -10.59 -1.30
N ALA A 12 3.26 -10.91 -2.38
CA ALA A 12 4.59 -11.54 -2.30
C ALA A 12 5.64 -10.58 -1.69
N ALA A 13 5.57 -9.30 -2.02
CA ALA A 13 6.46 -8.28 -1.46
C ALA A 13 6.25 -8.12 0.06
N LEU A 14 5.00 -8.04 0.51
CA LEU A 14 4.64 -7.93 1.94
C LEU A 14 4.94 -9.21 2.72
N GLU A 15 4.80 -10.37 2.09
CA GLU A 15 5.18 -11.66 2.70
C GLU A 15 6.70 -11.77 2.89
N SER A 16 7.47 -11.42 1.86
CA SER A 16 8.94 -11.55 1.86
C SER A 16 9.66 -10.44 2.64
N ALA A 17 9.02 -9.30 2.89
CA ALA A 17 9.66 -8.20 3.57
C ALA A 17 9.78 -8.44 5.08
N GLU A 18 11.01 -8.31 5.56
CA GLU A 18 11.33 -8.33 6.99
C GLU A 18 10.75 -7.09 7.68
N ASP A 19 10.95 -5.89 7.10
CA ASP A 19 10.50 -4.62 7.66
C ASP A 19 10.05 -3.61 6.59
N SER A 20 9.17 -2.68 6.97
CA SER A 20 8.60 -1.65 6.09
C SER A 20 9.65 -0.72 5.48
N SER A 21 10.72 -0.41 6.22
CA SER A 21 11.82 0.46 5.76
C SER A 21 12.55 -0.09 4.51
N THR A 22 12.66 -1.42 4.39
CA THR A 22 13.28 -2.05 3.23
C THR A 22 12.39 -1.94 2.00
N LEU A 23 11.07 -2.15 2.16
CA LEU A 23 10.10 -2.01 1.08
C LEU A 23 9.94 -0.55 0.64
N SER A 24 9.84 0.39 1.58
CA SER A 24 9.69 1.82 1.28
C SER A 24 10.89 2.34 0.49
N ALA A 25 12.11 1.99 0.90
CA ALA A 25 13.32 2.33 0.16
C ALA A 25 13.32 1.71 -1.24
N ALA A 26 12.88 0.45 -1.39
CA ALA A 26 12.85 -0.24 -2.67
C ALA A 26 11.87 0.39 -3.67
N ILE A 27 10.73 0.92 -3.21
CA ILE A 27 9.78 1.63 -4.08
C ILE A 27 10.11 3.12 -4.25
N GLY A 28 11.03 3.66 -3.42
CA GLY A 28 11.41 5.07 -3.42
C GLY A 28 10.43 5.96 -2.67
N PHE A 29 9.84 5.46 -1.58
CA PHE A 29 8.93 6.17 -0.68
C PHE A 29 7.66 6.70 -1.36
N GLY A 30 7.21 6.04 -2.44
CA GLY A 30 6.01 6.44 -3.16
C GLY A 30 5.36 5.27 -3.91
N PHE A 31 4.07 5.41 -4.13
CA PHE A 31 3.19 4.43 -4.76
C PHE A 31 2.65 4.96 -6.08
N THR A 32 2.34 4.05 -7.01
CA THR A 32 1.43 4.34 -8.13
C THR A 32 -0.03 4.15 -7.71
N LYS A 33 -0.98 4.60 -8.53
CA LYS A 33 -2.40 4.31 -8.28
C LYS A 33 -2.68 2.80 -8.27
N ASP A 34 -2.03 2.03 -9.14
CA ASP A 34 -2.16 0.57 -9.15
C ASP A 34 -1.60 -0.09 -7.89
N ASP A 35 -0.47 0.41 -7.37
CA ASP A 35 0.06 -0.06 -6.09
C ASP A 35 -0.99 0.14 -4.97
N LEU A 36 -1.57 1.34 -4.88
CA LEU A 36 -2.57 1.68 -3.86
C LEU A 36 -3.84 0.84 -4.01
N ARG A 37 -4.31 0.57 -5.23
CA ARG A 37 -5.46 -0.32 -5.48
C ARG A 37 -5.22 -1.74 -4.96
N GLU A 38 -4.04 -2.30 -5.23
CA GLU A 38 -3.70 -3.64 -4.75
C GLU A 38 -3.59 -3.68 -3.22
N LEU A 39 -2.95 -2.68 -2.61
CA LEU A 39 -2.85 -2.56 -1.16
C LEU A 39 -4.21 -2.45 -0.49
N VAL A 40 -5.14 -1.66 -1.04
CA VAL A 40 -6.52 -1.57 -0.55
C VAL A 40 -7.22 -2.92 -0.65
N ALA A 41 -7.12 -3.61 -1.78
CA ALA A 41 -7.74 -4.92 -1.97
C ALA A 41 -7.22 -5.97 -0.97
N LEU A 42 -5.90 -5.98 -0.72
CA LEU A 42 -5.28 -6.87 0.28
C LEU A 42 -5.75 -6.53 1.69
N HIS A 43 -5.76 -5.25 2.05
CA HIS A 43 -6.21 -4.79 3.36
C HIS A 43 -7.70 -5.11 3.60
N GLN A 44 -8.57 -4.87 2.59
CA GLN A 44 -10.00 -5.25 2.64
C GLN A 44 -10.21 -6.74 2.82
N ALA A 45 -9.33 -7.57 2.24
CA ALA A 45 -9.33 -9.02 2.42
C ALA A 45 -8.77 -9.47 3.79
N GLY A 46 -8.38 -8.54 4.67
CA GLY A 46 -7.79 -8.83 5.98
C GLY A 46 -6.36 -9.36 5.91
N LYS A 47 -5.65 -9.12 4.80
CA LYS A 47 -4.29 -9.61 4.57
C LYS A 47 -3.26 -8.52 4.79
N TYR A 48 -2.19 -8.86 5.51
CA TYR A 48 -1.02 -8.01 5.73
C TYR A 48 -1.35 -6.60 6.28
N GLN A 49 -2.48 -6.44 6.98
CA GLN A 49 -3.01 -5.12 7.36
C GLN A 49 -1.96 -4.25 8.10
N GLU A 50 -1.38 -4.78 9.17
CA GLU A 50 -0.34 -4.07 9.94
C GLU A 50 0.89 -3.72 9.10
N LYS A 51 1.31 -4.58 8.17
CA LYS A 51 2.44 -4.32 7.27
C LYS A 51 2.12 -3.24 6.25
N ILE A 52 0.89 -3.25 5.71
CA ILE A 52 0.40 -2.23 4.78
C ILE A 52 0.34 -0.88 5.51
N GLU A 53 -0.25 -0.84 6.70
CA GLU A 53 -0.35 0.37 7.53
C GLU A 53 1.04 0.95 7.86
N ALA A 54 1.98 0.12 8.32
CA ALA A 54 3.35 0.53 8.62
C ALA A 54 4.07 1.06 7.38
N LEU A 55 3.88 0.43 6.22
CA LEU A 55 4.49 0.87 4.97
C LEU A 55 3.92 2.21 4.48
N LEU A 56 2.60 2.41 4.60
CA LEU A 56 1.96 3.69 4.25
C LEU A 56 2.47 4.81 5.14
N VAL A 57 2.63 4.58 6.45
CA VAL A 57 3.21 5.55 7.38
C VAL A 57 4.66 5.88 7.01
N GLU A 58 5.47 4.87 6.72
CA GLU A 58 6.87 5.02 6.31
C GLU A 58 7.00 5.85 5.01
N CYS A 59 6.04 5.73 4.10
CA CYS A 59 5.98 6.51 2.86
C CYS A 59 5.21 7.84 3.00
N ASN A 60 4.82 8.24 4.22
CA ASN A 60 4.08 9.48 4.51
C ASN A 60 2.65 9.57 3.93
N PHE A 61 2.00 8.43 3.68
CA PHE A 61 0.58 8.32 3.29
C PHE A 61 -0.34 8.21 4.52
N ILE A 62 -0.18 9.14 5.48
CA ILE A 62 -0.81 9.05 6.81
C ILE A 62 -2.34 9.11 6.73
N SER A 63 -2.89 10.06 5.98
CA SER A 63 -4.35 10.21 5.85
C SER A 63 -5.00 8.98 5.23
N PHE A 64 -4.40 8.46 4.15
CA PHE A 64 -4.84 7.23 3.50
C PHE A 64 -4.78 6.03 4.47
N CYS A 65 -3.68 5.90 5.22
CA CYS A 65 -3.53 4.87 6.24
C CYS A 65 -4.63 4.94 7.32
N CYS A 66 -4.98 6.13 7.80
CA CYS A 66 -6.08 6.31 8.74
C CYS A 66 -7.42 5.83 8.17
N CYS A 67 -7.73 6.13 6.91
CA CYS A 67 -8.96 5.63 6.26
C CYS A 67 -8.98 4.09 6.22
N LEU A 68 -7.84 3.45 5.96
CA LEU A 68 -7.74 1.99 5.94
C LEU A 68 -7.98 1.38 7.32
N MET A 69 -7.39 1.93 8.38
CA MET A 69 -7.59 1.50 9.77
C MET A 69 -9.05 1.64 10.21
N ASN A 70 -9.71 2.73 9.82
CA ASN A 70 -11.13 2.98 10.09
C ASN A 70 -12.09 2.17 9.20
N LYS A 71 -11.55 1.42 8.22
CA LYS A 71 -12.31 0.69 7.18
C LYS A 71 -13.15 1.61 6.28
N GLU A 72 -12.74 2.86 6.15
CA GLU A 72 -13.32 3.89 5.28
C GLU A 72 -12.77 3.76 3.84
N TYR A 73 -12.91 2.58 3.24
CA TYR A 73 -12.25 2.28 1.96
C TYR A 73 -12.75 3.12 0.79
N ALA A 74 -14.04 3.51 0.80
CA ALA A 74 -14.58 4.39 -0.22
C ALA A 74 -13.90 5.77 -0.19
N GLU A 75 -13.69 6.31 1.01
CA GLU A 75 -12.99 7.59 1.21
C GLU A 75 -11.52 7.46 0.82
N ALA A 76 -10.85 6.36 1.17
CA ALA A 76 -9.47 6.10 0.75
C ALA A 76 -9.33 6.08 -0.78
N ILE A 77 -10.27 5.42 -1.48
CA ILE A 77 -10.31 5.32 -2.94
C ILE A 77 -10.55 6.69 -3.59
N GLU A 78 -11.43 7.52 -3.02
CA GLU A 78 -11.68 8.88 -3.50
C GLU A 78 -10.49 9.80 -3.23
N MET A 79 -9.86 9.70 -2.06
CA MET A 79 -8.73 10.54 -1.62
C MET A 79 -7.54 10.47 -2.58
N GLU A 80 -7.22 9.27 -3.07
CA GLU A 80 -6.09 9.03 -3.98
C GLU A 80 -6.54 8.91 -5.45
N GLU A 81 -7.80 9.28 -5.75
CA GLU A 81 -8.38 9.24 -7.10
C GLU A 81 -8.20 7.87 -7.79
N LEU A 82 -8.38 6.79 -7.02
CA LEU A 82 -8.16 5.41 -7.48
C LEU A 82 -9.28 4.89 -8.39
N ASN A 83 -10.38 5.64 -8.53
CA ASN A 83 -11.50 5.31 -9.41
C ASN A 83 -11.21 5.57 -10.91
N GLU A 84 -10.18 6.36 -11.23
CA GLU A 84 -9.85 6.72 -12.61
C GLU A 84 -8.76 5.81 -13.15
N ALA A 85 -9.02 5.09 -14.23
CA ALA A 85 -7.95 4.39 -14.97
C ALA A 85 -6.98 5.46 -15.52
N ASP A 86 -5.67 5.29 -15.22
CA ASP A 86 -4.59 6.14 -15.74
C ASP A 86 -4.59 6.19 -17.29
#